data_AF-A0A6A3BTX0-F1
#
_entry.id   AF-A0A6A3BTX0-F1
#
_cell.length_a   1.000
_cell.length_b   1.000
_cell.length_c   1.000
_cell.angle_alpha   90.00
_cell.angle_beta   90.00
_cell.angle_gamma   90.00
#
_symmetry.space_group_name_H-M   'P 1'
#
loop_
_entity.id
_entity.type
_entity.pdbx_description
1 polymer ?
#
loop_
_entity_poly.entity_id
_entity_poly.type
_entity_poly.pdbx_seq_one_letter_code
_entity_poly.pdbx_strand_id
1 'polypeptide(L)'
;MLFVACAIIFMSVYYTAGQFLGTEYEVRVINGFSNNSSLPLVIWCVSQQDGDMGGRALQEGDDYGWRVKTNIWGDFGYLCTLKWDGKRRSFEAFRVGRDSRRCGPLNKCSWLVKEDGFYFSSDEVNWKKHFSWC
;
A
#
# COMPACT_ATOMS: atom_id res chain seq x y z
N MET A 1 21.38 23.40 28.50
CA MET A 1 19.96 23.12 28.17
C MET A 1 19.78 22.61 26.74
N LEU A 2 20.45 23.18 25.72
CA LEU A 2 20.38 22.70 24.31
C LEU A 2 20.81 21.23 24.12
N PHE A 3 21.87 20.78 24.78
CA PHE A 3 22.31 19.37 24.71
C PHE A 3 21.28 18.36 25.23
N VAL A 4 20.57 18.70 26.31
CA VAL A 4 19.51 17.86 26.89
C VAL A 4 18.32 17.79 25.94
N ALA A 5 17.94 18.92 25.33
CA ALA A 5 16.88 18.95 24.33
C ALA A 5 17.23 18.11 23.09
N CYS A 6 18.46 18.23 22.56
CA CYS A 6 18.92 17.40 21.44
C CYS A 6 18.94 15.91 21.78
N ALA A 7 19.37 15.53 22.99
CA ALA A 7 19.37 14.14 23.43
C ALA A 7 17.96 13.57 23.57
N ILE A 8 17.00 14.35 24.10
CA ILE A 8 15.59 13.94 24.19
C ILE A 8 14.98 13.79 22.80
N ILE A 9 15.23 14.74 21.90
CA ILE A 9 14.75 14.67 20.50
C ILE A 9 15.34 13.43 19.83
N PHE A 10 16.65 13.22 19.93
CA PHE A 10 17.33 12.06 19.38
C PHE A 10 16.72 10.76 19.93
N MET A 11 16.63 10.60 21.25
CA MET A 11 16.03 9.40 21.88
C MET A 11 14.58 9.17 21.48
N SER A 12 13.76 10.23 21.34
CA SER A 12 12.37 10.11 20.89
C SER A 12 12.25 9.65 19.44
N VAL A 13 13.16 10.09 18.56
CA VAL A 13 13.25 9.66 17.17
C VAL A 13 13.66 8.19 17.09
N TYR A 14 14.65 7.75 17.89
CA TYR A 14 15.02 6.32 17.94
C TYR A 14 13.92 5.45 18.52
N TYR A 15 13.21 5.91 19.56
CA TYR A 15 12.13 5.15 20.17
C TYR A 15 11.00 4.90 19.18
N THR A 16 10.54 5.95 18.48
CA THR A 16 9.48 5.84 17.47
C THR A 16 9.91 5.00 16.26
N ALA A 17 11.15 5.12 15.80
CA ALA A 17 11.69 4.25 14.75
C ALA A 17 11.75 2.77 15.18
N GLY A 18 12.08 2.51 16.45
CA GLY A 18 12.11 1.17 17.03
C GLY A 18 10.72 0.52 17.13
N GLN A 19 9.66 1.30 17.37
CA GLN A 19 8.30 0.76 17.50
C GLN A 19 7.78 0.09 16.22
N PHE A 20 8.20 0.56 15.05
CA PHE A 20 7.75 0.01 13.78
C PHE A 20 8.74 -0.95 13.14
N LEU A 21 9.91 -1.18 13.76
CA LEU A 21 10.93 -2.05 13.19
C LEU A 21 10.48 -3.52 13.17
N GLY A 22 10.67 -4.18 12.03
CA GLY A 22 10.38 -5.61 11.89
C GLY A 22 8.89 -5.95 11.86
N THR A 23 8.02 -4.93 11.81
CA THR A 23 6.58 -5.09 11.61
C THR A 23 6.34 -5.56 10.18
N GLU A 24 5.48 -6.55 10.03
CA GLU A 24 5.07 -7.09 8.72
C GLU A 24 3.68 -6.58 8.38
N TYR A 25 3.54 -6.01 7.19
CA TYR A 25 2.28 -5.52 6.63
C TYR A 25 1.86 -6.38 5.47
N GLU A 26 0.58 -6.72 5.40
CA GLU A 26 -0.04 -7.37 4.25
C GLU A 26 -0.66 -6.31 3.36
N VAL A 27 -0.16 -6.19 2.13
CA VAL A 27 -0.66 -5.24 1.14
C VAL A 27 -1.34 -6.01 0.03
N ARG A 28 -2.57 -5.62 -0.31
CA ARG A 28 -3.37 -6.29 -1.35
C ARG A 28 -4.05 -5.29 -2.25
N VAL A 29 -4.11 -5.60 -3.54
CA VAL A 29 -4.92 -4.89 -4.53
C VAL A 29 -5.89 -5.88 -5.14
N ILE A 30 -7.18 -5.67 -4.89
CA ILE A 30 -8.27 -6.59 -5.17
C ILE A 30 -9.09 -6.03 -6.34
N ASN A 31 -9.36 -6.87 -7.33
CA ASN A 31 -10.31 -6.54 -8.38
C ASN A 31 -11.75 -6.69 -7.86
N GLY A 32 -12.40 -5.56 -7.60
CA GLY A 32 -13.77 -5.48 -7.10
C GLY A 32 -14.81 -5.14 -8.16
N PHE A 33 -14.49 -5.34 -9.44
CA PHE A 33 -15.47 -5.16 -10.52
C PHE A 33 -16.63 -6.14 -10.34
N SER A 34 -17.81 -5.69 -10.74
CA SER A 34 -19.07 -6.44 -10.58
C SER A 34 -19.70 -6.80 -11.92
N ASN A 35 -19.27 -6.12 -12.99
CA ASN A 35 -19.52 -6.60 -14.33
C ASN A 35 -18.46 -7.66 -14.64
N ASN A 36 -18.91 -8.87 -14.98
CA ASN A 36 -18.06 -9.97 -15.39
C ASN A 36 -17.50 -9.68 -16.80
N SER A 37 -16.71 -8.61 -16.89
CA SER A 37 -16.06 -8.14 -18.11
C SER A 37 -15.00 -9.15 -18.47
N SER A 38 -14.98 -9.59 -19.72
CA SER A 38 -13.89 -10.41 -20.26
C SER A 38 -12.55 -9.67 -20.26
N LEU A 39 -12.54 -8.36 -19.97
CA LEU A 39 -11.35 -7.54 -19.94
C LEU A 39 -10.70 -7.57 -18.54
N PRO A 40 -9.49 -8.14 -18.39
CA PRO A 40 -8.84 -8.23 -17.09
C PRO A 40 -8.34 -6.87 -16.61
N LEU A 41 -8.32 -6.69 -15.29
CA LEU A 41 -7.61 -5.60 -14.63
C LEU A 41 -6.12 -5.93 -14.58
N VAL A 42 -5.32 -5.22 -15.37
CA VAL A 42 -3.86 -5.47 -15.39
C VAL A 42 -3.19 -4.60 -14.33
N ILE A 43 -2.41 -5.22 -13.45
CA ILE A 43 -1.60 -4.56 -12.44
C ILE A 43 -0.11 -4.80 -12.70
N TRP A 44 0.71 -3.79 -12.43
CA TRP A 44 2.16 -3.87 -12.43
C TRP A 44 2.72 -3.04 -11.28
N CYS A 45 3.59 -3.60 -10.44
CA CYS A 45 4.13 -2.89 -9.28
C CYS A 45 5.66 -2.89 -9.27
N VAL A 46 6.21 -1.80 -8.75
CA VAL A 46 7.65 -1.63 -8.52
C VAL A 46 7.88 -1.06 -7.12
N SER A 47 8.99 -1.43 -6.49
CA SER A 47 9.40 -0.87 -5.21
C SER A 47 10.91 -0.67 -5.17
N GLN A 48 11.38 0.23 -4.31
CA GLN A 48 12.82 0.40 -4.11
C GLN A 48 13.45 -0.82 -3.43
N GLN A 49 12.68 -1.54 -2.62
CA GLN A 49 13.17 -2.68 -1.84
C GLN A 49 13.25 -3.97 -2.68
N ASP A 50 12.21 -4.26 -3.46
CA ASP A 50 12.05 -5.53 -4.19
C ASP A 50 12.27 -5.37 -5.70
N GLY A 51 12.47 -4.13 -6.17
CA GLY A 51 12.67 -3.83 -7.58
C GLY A 51 11.37 -3.97 -8.38
N ASP A 52 11.45 -4.66 -9.51
CA ASP A 52 10.29 -4.97 -10.35
C ASP A 52 9.58 -6.23 -9.83
N MET A 53 8.33 -6.07 -9.40
CA MET A 53 7.51 -7.16 -8.86
C MET A 53 6.72 -7.87 -9.97
N GLY A 54 6.85 -7.41 -11.20
CA GLY A 54 6.12 -7.90 -12.36
C GLY A 54 4.65 -7.46 -12.36
N GLY A 55 3.89 -8.05 -13.28
CA GLY A 55 2.48 -7.76 -13.42
C GLY A 55 1.61 -9.00 -13.57
N ARG A 56 0.33 -8.82 -13.27
CA ARG A 56 -0.72 -9.83 -13.46
C ARG A 56 -1.93 -9.21 -14.15
N ALA A 57 -2.64 -10.06 -14.87
CA ALA A 57 -4.02 -9.83 -15.25
C ALA A 57 -4.92 -10.43 -14.16
N LEU A 58 -5.74 -9.61 -13.52
CA LEU A 58 -6.67 -10.01 -12.46
C LEU A 58 -8.09 -10.12 -13.05
N GLN A 59 -8.71 -11.28 -12.88
CA GLN A 59 -10.14 -11.47 -13.15
C GLN A 59 -10.99 -10.92 -11.99
N GLU A 60 -12.31 -10.93 -12.14
CA GLU A 60 -13.23 -10.55 -11.06
C GLU A 60 -12.94 -11.34 -9.78
N GLY A 61 -12.74 -10.62 -8.67
CA GLY A 61 -12.43 -11.21 -7.36
C GLY A 61 -10.97 -11.60 -7.14
N ASP A 62 -10.14 -11.65 -8.18
CA ASP A 62 -8.71 -11.91 -8.04
C ASP A 62 -8.00 -10.74 -7.33
N ASP A 63 -6.89 -11.06 -6.66
CA ASP A 63 -6.04 -10.07 -6.02
C ASP A 63 -4.55 -10.25 -6.34
N TYR A 64 -3.82 -9.15 -6.16
CA TYR A 64 -2.38 -9.11 -6.20
C TYR A 64 -1.88 -8.60 -4.85
N GLY A 65 -1.23 -9.48 -4.09
CA GLY A 65 -0.79 -9.21 -2.73
C GLY A 65 0.68 -9.54 -2.49
N TRP A 66 1.28 -8.83 -1.55
CA TRP A 66 2.64 -9.05 -1.07
C TRP A 66 2.75 -8.65 0.39
N ARG A 67 3.86 -9.04 1.02
CA ARG A 67 4.16 -8.68 2.41
C ARG A 67 5.34 -7.73 2.46
N VAL A 68 5.23 -6.74 3.34
CA VAL A 68 6.26 -5.72 3.53
C VAL A 68 6.79 -5.85 4.95
N LYS A 69 8.08 -6.09 5.08
CA LYS A 69 8.76 -6.07 6.38
C LYS A 69 9.54 -4.77 6.52
N THR A 70 9.16 -3.97 7.51
CA THR A 70 9.85 -2.70 7.81
C THR A 70 11.27 -2.97 8.34
N ASN A 71 12.22 -2.15 7.90
CA ASN A 71 13.61 -2.18 8.34
C ASN A 71 13.99 -0.83 8.99
N ILE A 72 15.16 -0.76 9.64
CA ILE A 72 15.65 0.49 10.29
C ILE A 72 16.00 1.56 9.25
N TRP A 73 16.28 1.15 8.01
CA TRP A 73 16.88 1.97 6.98
C TRP A 73 15.94 2.14 5.79
N GLY A 74 15.17 3.24 5.80
CA GLY A 74 14.55 3.79 4.60
C GLY A 74 13.03 3.91 4.67
N ASP A 75 12.54 5.05 4.19
CA ASP A 75 11.14 5.23 3.79
C ASP A 75 11.02 4.81 2.33
N PHE A 76 10.64 3.55 2.10
CA PHE A 76 10.43 3.01 0.76
C PHE A 76 8.93 2.84 0.48
N GLY A 77 8.62 2.93 -0.81
CA GLY A 77 7.25 2.83 -1.33
C GLY A 77 7.13 1.75 -2.39
N TYR A 78 5.89 1.26 -2.53
CA TYR A 78 5.43 0.33 -3.54
C TYR A 78 4.48 1.08 -4.47
N LEU A 79 4.97 1.37 -5.67
CA LEU A 79 4.22 2.08 -6.71
C LEU A 79 3.60 1.05 -7.64
N CYS A 80 2.27 1.03 -7.71
CA CYS A 80 1.52 0.17 -8.60
C CYS A 80 0.87 0.99 -9.71
N THR A 81 0.82 0.41 -10.90
CA THR A 81 0.11 0.93 -12.06
C THR A 81 -0.95 -0.08 -12.47
N LEU A 82 -2.19 0.37 -12.55
CA LEU A 82 -3.30 -0.43 -13.06
C LEU A 82 -3.76 0.08 -14.40
N LYS A 83 -4.19 -0.85 -15.24
CA LYS A 83 -4.77 -0.60 -16.55
C LYS A 83 -6.05 -1.40 -16.70
N TRP A 84 -7.12 -0.72 -17.12
CA TRP A 84 -8.40 -1.33 -17.41
C TRP A 84 -9.15 -0.47 -18.44
N ASP A 85 -9.64 -1.08 -19.51
CA ASP A 85 -10.50 -0.46 -20.53
C ASP A 85 -10.00 0.92 -21.02
N GLY A 86 -8.75 0.97 -21.46
CA GLY A 86 -8.09 2.22 -21.91
C GLY A 86 -7.70 3.18 -20.79
N LYS A 87 -8.21 3.01 -19.56
CA LYS A 87 -7.80 3.78 -18.38
C LYS A 87 -6.49 3.23 -17.84
N ARG A 88 -5.64 4.13 -17.34
CA ARG A 88 -4.41 3.80 -16.65
C ARG A 88 -4.25 4.72 -15.45
N ARG A 89 -3.93 4.16 -14.29
CA ARG A 89 -3.66 4.94 -13.09
C ARG A 89 -2.51 4.34 -12.30
N SER A 90 -1.58 5.19 -11.90
CA SER A 90 -0.51 4.84 -10.97
C SER A 90 -0.82 5.39 -9.59
N PHE A 91 -0.52 4.63 -8.55
CA PHE A 91 -0.71 5.03 -7.17
C PHE A 91 0.26 4.27 -6.27
N GLU A 92 0.65 4.89 -5.17
CA GLU A 92 1.50 4.28 -4.17
C GLU A 92 0.64 3.41 -3.25
N ALA A 93 0.67 2.09 -3.47
CA ALA A 93 -0.13 1.12 -2.75
C ALA A 93 0.29 0.99 -1.28
N PHE A 94 1.59 1.14 -1.02
CA PHE A 94 2.15 1.17 0.33
C PHE A 94 3.37 2.08 0.42
N ARG A 95 3.54 2.78 1.53
CA ARG A 95 4.76 3.52 1.90
C ARG A 95 4.97 3.48 3.40
N VAL A 96 6.16 3.10 3.84
CA VAL A 96 6.45 2.88 5.28
C VAL A 96 6.09 4.09 6.14
N GLY A 97 6.56 5.28 5.78
CA GLY A 97 6.32 6.50 6.57
C GLY A 97 4.84 6.92 6.62
N ARG A 98 4.08 6.62 5.57
CA ARG A 98 2.65 6.97 5.45
C ARG A 98 1.75 5.93 6.11
N ASP A 99 2.04 4.66 5.88
CA ASP A 99 1.07 3.58 6.10
C ASP A 99 1.31 2.76 7.37
N SER A 100 2.48 2.89 7.99
CA SER A 100 2.79 2.26 9.29
C SER A 100 1.74 2.51 10.38
N ARG A 101 1.04 3.65 10.32
CA ARG A 101 -0.09 3.96 11.21
C ARG A 101 -1.46 3.78 10.56
N ARG A 102 -1.51 3.78 9.23
CA ARG A 102 -2.75 3.75 8.44
C ARG A 102 -3.30 2.34 8.26
N CYS A 103 -2.44 1.31 8.18
CA CYS A 103 -2.86 -0.09 8.01
C CYS A 103 -3.52 -0.70 9.27
N GLY A 104 -3.81 0.13 10.28
CA GLY A 104 -4.54 -0.25 11.48
C GLY A 104 -3.82 -1.33 12.31
N PRO A 105 -4.51 -1.90 13.31
CA PRO A 105 -3.93 -2.90 14.21
C PRO A 105 -3.73 -4.27 13.55
N LEU A 106 -4.37 -4.52 12.40
CA LEU A 106 -4.23 -5.77 11.66
C LEU A 106 -3.03 -5.77 10.70
N ASN A 107 -2.32 -4.63 10.59
CA ASN A 107 -1.25 -4.41 9.62
C ASN A 107 -1.66 -4.74 8.18
N LYS A 108 -2.95 -4.53 7.86
CA LYS A 108 -3.49 -4.76 6.53
C LYS A 108 -3.67 -3.44 5.80
N CYS A 109 -3.23 -3.40 4.55
CA CYS A 109 -3.42 -2.27 3.66
C CYS A 109 -4.01 -2.78 2.35
N SER A 110 -5.33 -2.86 2.31
CA SER A 110 -6.07 -3.42 1.18
C SER A 110 -6.66 -2.31 0.32
N TRP A 111 -6.53 -2.48 -0.99
CA TRP A 111 -7.11 -1.63 -2.00
C TRP A 111 -8.15 -2.42 -2.78
N LEU A 112 -9.39 -1.95 -2.79
CA LEU A 112 -10.47 -2.50 -3.61
C LEU A 112 -10.65 -1.58 -4.81
N VAL A 113 -10.41 -2.12 -5.99
CA VAL A 113 -10.48 -1.38 -7.24
C VAL A 113 -11.82 -1.66 -7.90
N LYS A 114 -12.60 -0.61 -8.14
CA LYS A 114 -13.92 -0.65 -8.76
C LYS A 114 -13.96 0.19 -10.02
N GLU A 115 -15.01 0.04 -10.81
CA GLU A 115 -15.22 0.72 -12.08
C GLU A 115 -15.18 2.25 -11.92
N ASP A 116 -15.57 2.74 -10.74
CA ASP A 116 -15.66 4.16 -10.39
C ASP A 116 -14.43 4.70 -9.62
N GLY A 117 -13.52 3.84 -9.17
CA GLY A 117 -12.30 4.28 -8.48
C GLY A 117 -11.69 3.27 -7.51
N PHE A 118 -10.84 3.79 -6.63
CA PHE A 118 -9.97 3.03 -5.75
C PHE A 118 -10.37 3.29 -4.30
N TYR A 119 -10.59 2.22 -3.56
CA TYR A 119 -11.03 2.25 -2.18
C TYR A 119 -9.95 1.65 -1.29
N PHE A 120 -9.70 2.27 -0.14
CA PHE A 120 -8.75 1.77 0.83
C PHE A 120 -9.47 1.24 2.06
N SER A 121 -8.94 0.17 2.64
CA SER A 121 -9.34 -0.34 3.94
C SER A 121 -8.17 -0.95 4.69
N SER A 122 -8.17 -0.78 6.02
CA SER A 122 -7.23 -1.43 6.94
C SER A 122 -7.79 -2.68 7.63
N ASP A 123 -9.07 -2.96 7.43
CA ASP A 123 -9.80 -4.08 8.06
C ASP A 123 -10.59 -4.92 7.07
N GLU A 124 -10.58 -4.55 5.78
CA GLU A 124 -11.35 -5.16 4.68
C GLU A 124 -12.88 -5.13 4.89
N VAL A 125 -13.34 -4.34 5.87
CA VAL A 125 -14.77 -4.14 6.19
C VAL A 125 -15.18 -2.72 5.84
N ASN A 126 -14.41 -1.73 6.31
CA ASN A 126 -14.70 -0.32 6.14
C ASN A 126 -13.91 0.25 4.95
N TRP A 127 -14.55 0.27 3.78
CA TRP A 127 -13.95 0.75 2.54
C TRP A 127 -14.21 2.24 2.32
N LYS A 128 -13.15 3.03 2.13
CA LYS A 128 -13.24 4.47 1.85
C LYS A 128 -12.70 4.77 0.46
N LYS A 129 -13.52 5.41 -0.39
CA LYS A 129 -13.06 5.87 -1.70
C LYS A 129 -11.96 6.90 -1.51
N HIS A 130 -10.84 6.66 -2.17
CA HIS A 130 -9.67 7.52 -2.08
C HIS A 130 -9.56 8.41 -3.33
N PHE A 131 -9.78 7.85 -4.51
CA PHE A 131 -9.76 8.58 -5.78
C PHE A 131 -10.46 7.82 -6.91
N SER A 132 -10.86 8.53 -7.97
CA SER A 132 -11.40 7.99 -9.22
C SER A 132 -10.32 7.41 -10.13
N TRP A 133 -10.68 6.93 -11.32
CA TRP A 133 -9.71 6.58 -12.36
C TRP A 133 -9.06 7.81 -13.00
N CYS A 134 -9.83 8.89 -13.20
CA CYS A 134 -9.37 10.20 -13.66
C CYS A 134 -8.91 11.08 -12.49
#